data_AF-A0A7V8E9U4-F1
#
_entry.id   AF-A0A7V8E9U4-F1
#
_cell.length_a   1.000
_cell.length_b   1.000
_cell.length_c   1.000
_cell.angle_alpha   90.00
_cell.angle_beta   90.00
_cell.angle_gamma   90.00
#
_symmetry.space_group_name_H-M   'P 1'
#
loop_
_entity.id
_entity.type
_entity.pdbx_description
1 polymer ?
#
loop_
_entity_poly.entity_id
_entity_poly.type
_entity_poly.pdbx_seq_one_letter_code
_entity_poly.pdbx_strand_id
1 'polypeptide(L)'
;MNQIYQPAWMAKYANGERMSKAQAYAEYAAYYCMDGTADSEPGIEERLVPSVPLLRPYASRTGTKTTLANMRRMGWSILVSAAGALRTEGFENWALDNGAWSAFQQGKSFDEDAFSRAIDKVGEGADWVVLPDIVAGGQASLDLSLRWGPRDFASKYCKNRRRPRHPWAAGGY
;
A
#
# COMPACT_ATOMS: atom_id res chain seq x y z
N MET A 1 -7.27 10.54 -24.93
CA MET A 1 -6.85 9.18 -24.50
C MET A 1 -5.53 9.32 -23.77
N ASN A 2 -5.54 9.39 -22.44
CA ASN A 2 -4.29 9.46 -21.65
C ASN A 2 -3.68 8.05 -21.61
N GLN A 3 -2.46 7.90 -22.13
CA GLN A 3 -1.68 6.69 -21.86
C GLN A 3 -1.37 6.65 -20.37
N ILE A 4 -1.86 5.63 -19.70
CA ILE A 4 -1.68 5.46 -18.25
C ILE A 4 -0.34 4.77 -18.07
N TYR A 5 0.63 5.51 -17.52
CA TYR A 5 1.97 5.00 -17.23
C TYR A 5 1.89 3.97 -16.10
N GLN A 6 2.28 2.72 -16.37
CA GLN A 6 2.41 1.69 -15.35
C GLN A 6 3.86 1.60 -14.90
N PRO A 7 4.13 1.60 -13.58
CA PRO A 7 5.47 1.32 -13.07
C PRO A 7 5.93 -0.05 -13.61
N ALA A 8 7.15 -0.12 -14.15
CA ALA A 8 7.65 -1.35 -14.79
C ALA A 8 7.62 -2.58 -13.86
N TRP A 9 7.75 -2.37 -12.54
CA TRP A 9 7.67 -3.44 -11.55
C TRP A 9 6.26 -4.01 -11.38
N MET A 10 5.21 -3.23 -11.65
CA MET A 10 3.83 -3.65 -11.45
C MET A 10 3.37 -4.69 -12.49
N ALA A 11 3.99 -4.72 -13.67
CA ALA A 11 3.67 -5.67 -14.74
C ALA A 11 3.72 -7.13 -14.27
N LYS A 12 4.67 -7.48 -13.40
CA LYS A 12 4.83 -8.83 -12.84
C LYS A 12 3.71 -9.24 -11.89
N TYR A 13 3.06 -8.28 -11.25
CA TYR A 13 1.91 -8.55 -10.39
C TYR A 13 0.62 -8.64 -11.23
N ALA A 14 0.53 -7.81 -12.27
CA ALA A 14 -0.59 -7.78 -13.21
C ALA A 14 -0.72 -9.08 -14.03
N ASN A 15 0.40 -9.67 -14.45
CA ASN A 15 0.44 -10.90 -15.25
C ASN A 15 0.49 -12.19 -14.39
N GLY A 16 0.54 -12.07 -13.06
CA GLY A 16 0.58 -13.21 -12.13
C GLY A 16 1.95 -13.85 -11.94
N GLU A 17 3.03 -13.26 -12.46
CA GLU A 17 4.42 -13.72 -12.20
C GLU A 17 4.89 -13.44 -10.77
N ARG A 18 4.23 -12.52 -10.05
CA ARG A 18 4.46 -12.19 -8.63
C ARG A 18 3.15 -11.95 -7.88
N MET A 19 3.14 -12.30 -6.60
CA MET A 19 2.06 -11.99 -5.66
C MET A 19 2.55 -10.96 -4.65
N SER A 20 1.80 -9.88 -4.45
CA SER A 20 2.13 -8.86 -3.44
C SER A 20 1.82 -9.36 -2.03
N LYS A 21 2.46 -8.78 -1.00
CA LYS A 21 2.13 -9.06 0.41
C LYS A 21 0.64 -8.83 0.68
N ALA A 22 0.06 -7.76 0.16
CA ALA A 22 -1.36 -7.45 0.34
C ALA A 22 -2.27 -8.52 -0.31
N GLN A 23 -1.94 -8.99 -1.51
CA GLN A 23 -2.65 -10.10 -2.14
C GLN A 23 -2.49 -11.40 -1.33
N ALA A 24 -1.28 -11.71 -0.87
CA ALA A 24 -1.02 -12.89 -0.05
C ALA A 24 -1.77 -12.84 1.29
N TYR A 25 -1.84 -11.67 1.94
CA TYR A 25 -2.62 -11.47 3.17
C TYR A 25 -4.12 -11.55 2.91
N ALA A 26 -4.61 -11.02 1.79
CA ALA A 26 -6.02 -11.14 1.43
C ALA A 26 -6.42 -12.60 1.15
N GLU A 27 -5.59 -13.36 0.42
CA GLU A 27 -5.79 -14.79 0.18
C GLU A 27 -5.67 -15.60 1.47
N TYR A 28 -4.71 -15.29 2.34
CA TYR A 28 -4.58 -15.90 3.68
C TYR A 28 -5.81 -15.63 4.53
N ALA A 29 -6.27 -14.38 4.59
CA ALA A 29 -7.44 -13.98 5.35
C ALA A 29 -8.71 -14.66 4.82
N ALA A 30 -8.88 -14.76 3.50
CA ALA A 30 -9.97 -15.51 2.89
C ALA A 30 -9.88 -17.02 3.20
N TYR A 31 -8.68 -17.60 3.17
CA TYR A 31 -8.47 -19.03 3.46
C TYR A 31 -8.74 -19.39 4.92
N TYR A 32 -8.33 -18.53 5.87
CA TYR A 32 -8.54 -18.72 7.31
C TYR A 32 -9.83 -18.05 7.83
N CYS A 33 -10.71 -17.57 6.94
CA CYS A 33 -11.95 -16.87 7.30
C CYS A 33 -11.73 -15.63 8.21
N MET A 34 -10.55 -15.01 8.16
CA MET A 34 -10.18 -13.81 8.92
C MET A 34 -10.45 -12.51 8.15
N ASP A 35 -11.08 -12.57 6.97
CA ASP A 35 -11.43 -11.42 6.14
C ASP A 35 -12.77 -10.77 6.53
N GLY A 36 -13.41 -11.29 7.59
CA GLY A 36 -14.69 -10.83 8.12
C GLY A 36 -15.91 -11.40 7.39
N THR A 37 -15.73 -12.22 6.36
CA THR A 37 -16.86 -12.88 5.68
C THR A 37 -17.56 -13.91 6.58
N ALA A 38 -16.86 -14.42 7.58
CA ALA A 38 -17.38 -15.35 8.59
C ALA A 38 -17.89 -14.66 9.88
N ASP A 39 -17.80 -13.33 10.01
CA ASP A 39 -18.20 -12.58 11.22
C ASP A 39 -19.70 -12.73 11.56
N SER A 40 -20.50 -13.15 10.59
CA SER A 40 -21.93 -13.45 10.71
C SER A 40 -22.25 -14.88 11.17
N GLU A 41 -21.25 -15.73 11.44
CA GLU A 41 -21.43 -17.12 11.89
C GLU A 41 -21.00 -17.31 13.37
N PRO A 42 -21.97 -17.42 14.31
CA PRO A 42 -21.70 -17.46 15.77
C PRO A 42 -20.84 -18.63 16.26
N GLY A 43 -20.59 -19.65 15.43
CA GLY A 43 -19.77 -20.81 15.78
C GLY A 43 -18.26 -20.57 15.62
N ILE A 44 -17.86 -19.43 15.05
CA ILE A 44 -16.49 -19.08 14.67
C ILE A 44 -16.02 -17.84 15.49
N GLU A 45 -16.48 -17.70 16.74
CA GLU A 45 -15.89 -16.71 17.66
C GLU A 45 -14.47 -17.17 18.05
N GLU A 46 -13.47 -16.54 17.44
CA GLU A 46 -12.07 -16.96 17.55
C GLU A 46 -11.42 -16.56 18.88
N ARG A 47 -10.92 -17.55 19.62
CA ARG A 47 -9.94 -17.39 20.70
C ARG A 47 -8.54 -17.25 20.10
N LEU A 48 -8.19 -16.09 19.54
CA LEU A 48 -6.81 -15.79 19.16
C LEU A 48 -6.14 -14.86 20.16
N VAL A 49 -4.94 -15.25 20.60
CA VAL A 49 -4.02 -14.38 21.32
C VAL A 49 -3.12 -13.71 20.27
N PRO A 50 -3.11 -12.38 20.12
CA PRO A 50 -2.25 -11.72 19.13
C PRO A 50 -0.76 -11.93 19.48
N SER A 51 0.00 -12.50 18.55
CA SER A 51 1.42 -12.85 18.71
C SER A 51 2.40 -11.91 17.98
N VAL A 52 1.91 -10.81 17.40
CA VAL A 52 2.72 -9.77 16.77
C VAL A 52 3.02 -8.63 17.76
N PRO A 53 4.17 -7.94 17.69
CA PRO A 53 4.36 -6.74 18.50
C PRO A 53 3.22 -5.76 18.20
N LEU A 54 2.46 -5.41 19.23
CA LEU A 54 1.19 -4.68 19.17
C LEU A 54 1.25 -3.35 18.40
N LEU A 55 2.45 -2.76 18.22
CA LEU A 55 2.62 -1.49 17.53
C LEU A 55 4.03 -1.38 16.92
N ARG A 56 4.12 -1.04 15.62
CA ARG A 56 5.37 -0.67 14.96
C ARG A 56 5.38 0.85 14.71
N PRO A 57 6.29 1.62 15.32
CA PRO A 57 6.34 3.06 15.12
C PRO A 57 7.01 3.43 13.79
N TYR A 58 6.41 4.39 13.08
CA TYR A 58 6.96 5.03 11.89
C TYR A 58 7.23 6.50 12.20
N ALA A 59 8.46 6.95 11.97
CA ALA A 59 8.80 8.37 12.11
C ALA A 59 9.09 9.01 10.76
N SER A 60 8.72 10.27 10.62
CA SER A 60 9.07 11.08 9.46
C SER A 60 10.58 11.10 9.25
N ARG A 61 11.00 11.07 7.98
CA ARG A 61 12.41 11.06 7.61
C ARG A 61 13.18 12.24 8.21
N THR A 62 14.24 11.93 8.94
CA THR A 62 15.25 12.88 9.42
C THR A 62 16.60 12.67 8.73
N GLY A 63 17.41 13.71 8.58
CA GLY A 63 18.76 13.62 8.02
C GLY A 63 19.86 13.30 9.03
N THR A 64 19.54 13.28 10.33
CA THR A 64 20.53 13.14 11.39
C THR A 64 20.95 11.68 11.56
N LYS A 65 22.21 11.36 11.22
CA LYS A 65 22.76 9.98 11.24
C LYS A 65 22.61 9.29 12.60
N THR A 66 22.82 10.03 13.70
CA THR A 66 22.70 9.49 15.07
C THR A 66 21.25 9.12 15.39
N THR A 67 20.28 9.97 15.03
CA THR A 67 18.85 9.67 15.18
C THR A 67 18.45 8.44 14.38
N LEU A 68 18.88 8.35 13.12
CA LEU A 68 18.58 7.19 12.27
C LEU A 68 19.17 5.90 12.85
N ALA A 69 20.38 5.94 13.40
CA ALA A 69 20.99 4.79 14.06
C ALA A 69 20.20 4.35 15.32
N ASN A 70 19.78 5.31 16.15
CA ASN A 70 18.97 5.04 17.34
C ASN A 70 17.60 4.44 16.98
N MET A 71 16.95 4.98 15.94
CA MET A 71 15.69 4.44 15.43
C MET A 71 15.83 2.98 15.00
N ARG A 72 16.86 2.63 14.21
CA ARG A 72 17.11 1.23 13.82
C ARG A 72 17.31 0.33 15.03
N ARG A 73 18.13 0.77 16.00
CA ARG A 73 18.39 0.01 17.23
C ARG A 73 17.12 -0.24 18.05
N MET A 74 16.16 0.68 18.01
CA MET A 74 14.88 0.57 18.72
C MET A 74 13.80 -0.16 17.91
N GLY A 75 14.12 -0.67 16.71
CA GLY A 75 13.15 -1.37 15.85
C GLY A 75 12.13 -0.44 15.17
N TRP A 76 12.40 0.86 15.11
CA TRP A 76 11.53 1.83 14.44
C TRP A 76 11.64 1.70 12.92
N SER A 77 10.59 2.16 12.24
CA SER A 77 10.51 2.23 10.79
C SER A 77 10.45 3.69 10.33
N ILE A 78 10.66 3.93 9.04
CA ILE A 78 10.69 5.29 8.49
C ILE A 78 9.50 5.56 7.56
N LEU A 79 8.94 6.76 7.65
CA LEU A 79 7.92 7.26 6.75
C LEU A 79 8.57 8.20 5.73
N VAL A 80 8.60 7.75 4.47
CA VAL A 80 9.10 8.52 3.32
C VAL A 80 7.94 9.29 2.73
N SER A 81 8.07 10.61 2.53
CA SER A 81 7.00 11.43 1.93
C SER A 81 7.31 11.77 0.48
N ALA A 82 6.29 11.74 -0.38
CA ALA A 82 6.42 12.11 -1.79
C ALA A 82 6.86 13.57 -2.01
N ALA A 83 6.58 14.46 -1.04
CA ALA A 83 7.01 15.85 -1.08
C ALA A 83 8.50 16.06 -0.74
N GLY A 84 9.19 15.01 -0.27
CA GLY A 84 10.56 15.08 0.25
C GLY A 84 11.58 14.25 -0.54
N ALA A 85 12.71 13.99 0.11
CA ALA A 85 13.73 13.10 -0.45
C ALA A 85 13.26 11.65 -0.40
N LEU A 86 13.09 11.04 -1.59
CA LEU A 86 12.69 9.65 -1.78
C LEU A 86 13.83 8.68 -1.45
N ARG A 87 14.11 8.51 -0.16
CA ARG A 87 15.14 7.63 0.39
C ARG A 87 14.60 6.90 1.62
N THR A 88 14.78 5.60 1.66
CA THR A 88 14.46 4.74 2.83
C THR A 88 15.53 4.82 3.91
N GLU A 89 16.63 5.54 3.64
CA GLU A 89 17.80 5.62 4.51
C GLU A 89 18.32 4.22 4.94
N GLY A 90 18.10 3.19 4.12
CA GLY A 90 18.53 1.81 4.40
C GLY A 90 17.79 1.10 5.54
N PHE A 91 16.58 1.56 5.89
CA PHE A 91 15.70 0.79 6.78
C PHE A 91 15.11 -0.41 6.04
N GLU A 92 14.99 -1.54 6.74
CA GLU A 92 14.34 -2.76 6.21
C GLU A 92 12.84 -2.58 6.00
N ASN A 93 12.21 -1.79 6.89
CA ASN A 93 10.77 -1.53 6.89
C ASN A 93 10.55 -0.02 6.74
N TRP A 94 9.72 0.35 5.77
CA TRP A 94 9.35 1.73 5.52
C TRP A 94 7.93 1.81 4.97
N ALA A 95 7.36 3.00 5.07
CA ALA A 95 6.07 3.32 4.48
C ALA A 95 6.18 4.58 3.60
N LEU A 96 5.22 4.73 2.69
CA LEU A 96 5.13 5.88 1.80
C LEU A 96 3.94 6.76 2.16
N ASP A 97 4.23 7.99 2.55
CA ASP A 97 3.29 9.09 2.71
C ASP A 97 3.08 9.82 1.39
N ASN A 98 1.85 10.26 1.13
CA ASN A 98 1.46 10.86 -0.14
C ASN A 98 1.91 12.33 -0.28
N GLY A 99 2.29 12.99 0.81
CA GLY A 99 2.74 14.39 0.82
C GLY A 99 1.63 15.45 0.77
N ALA A 100 0.35 15.09 0.92
CA ALA A 100 -0.78 16.02 0.85
C ALA A 100 -0.69 17.15 1.89
N TRP A 101 -0.23 16.83 3.10
CA TRP A 101 0.00 17.83 4.15
C TRP A 101 1.01 18.90 3.72
N SER A 102 2.11 18.50 3.08
CA SER A 102 3.13 19.43 2.59
C SER A 102 2.60 20.33 1.46
N ALA A 103 1.77 19.80 0.56
CA ALA A 103 1.13 20.59 -0.48
C ALA A 103 0.16 21.62 0.13
N PHE A 104 -0.66 21.18 1.09
CA PHE A 104 -1.60 22.05 1.81
C PHE A 104 -0.90 23.18 2.56
N GLN A 105 0.17 22.89 3.30
CA GLN A 105 0.96 23.91 4.00
C GLN A 105 1.59 24.96 3.07
N GLN A 106 1.84 24.59 1.81
CA GLN A 106 2.39 25.50 0.78
C GLN A 106 1.28 26.22 0.00
N GLY A 107 0.01 26.00 0.30
CA GLY A 107 -1.11 26.54 -0.46
C GLY A 107 -1.20 26.00 -1.89
N LYS A 108 -0.66 24.80 -2.14
CA LYS A 108 -0.64 24.15 -3.46
C LYS A 108 -1.64 23.00 -3.50
N SER A 109 -2.10 22.68 -4.70
CA SER A 109 -2.83 21.44 -4.97
C SER A 109 -1.93 20.21 -4.76
N PHE A 110 -2.55 19.05 -4.51
CA PHE A 110 -1.85 17.77 -4.41
C PHE A 110 -1.04 17.49 -5.68
N ASP A 111 0.22 17.10 -5.51
CA ASP A 111 1.15 16.83 -6.60
C ASP A 111 1.10 15.34 -6.98
N GLU A 112 0.15 14.99 -7.88
CA GLU A 112 -0.03 13.62 -8.38
C GLU A 112 1.23 13.08 -9.07
N ASP A 113 2.03 13.96 -9.69
CA ASP A 113 3.26 13.56 -10.40
C ASP A 113 4.39 13.22 -9.41
N ALA A 114 4.56 14.01 -8.35
CA ALA A 114 5.49 13.70 -7.27
C ALA A 114 5.13 12.40 -6.58
N PHE A 115 3.84 12.17 -6.32
CA PHE A 115 3.36 10.92 -5.76
C PHE A 115 3.63 9.73 -6.69
N SER A 116 3.35 9.86 -7.99
CA SER A 116 3.64 8.81 -8.98
C SER A 116 5.12 8.45 -9.01
N ARG A 117 6.03 9.45 -9.01
CA ARG A 117 7.49 9.21 -8.92
C ARG A 117 7.89 8.53 -7.62
N ALA A 118 7.21 8.83 -6.51
CA ALA A 118 7.46 8.19 -5.23
C ALA A 118 7.06 6.72 -5.23
N ILE A 119 5.90 6.40 -5.81
CA ILE A 119 5.42 5.02 -6.00
C ILE A 119 6.41 4.23 -6.85
N ASP A 120 6.88 4.79 -7.96
CA ASP A 120 7.88 4.15 -8.83
C ASP A 120 9.17 3.82 -8.09
N LYS A 121 9.63 4.75 -7.25
CA LYS A 121 10.98 4.68 -6.67
C LYS A 121 11.05 3.89 -5.37
N VAL A 122 10.05 4.00 -4.50
CA VAL A 122 10.06 3.41 -3.15
C VAL A 122 8.76 2.68 -2.80
N GLY A 123 7.79 2.61 -3.72
CA GLY A 123 6.47 2.02 -3.45
C GLY A 123 6.46 0.50 -3.38
N GLU A 124 7.22 -0.22 -4.23
CA GLU A 124 7.13 -1.70 -4.32
C GLU A 124 7.45 -2.41 -3.00
N GLY A 125 8.42 -1.89 -2.23
CA GLY A 125 8.86 -2.49 -0.97
C GLY A 125 8.26 -1.85 0.29
N ALA A 126 7.41 -0.84 0.13
CA ALA A 126 6.77 -0.19 1.29
C ALA A 126 5.79 -1.16 1.96
N ASP A 127 5.75 -1.14 3.30
CA ASP A 127 4.80 -1.94 4.08
C ASP A 127 3.35 -1.49 3.83
N TRP A 128 3.17 -0.18 3.61
CA TRP A 128 1.92 0.44 3.21
C TRP A 128 2.17 1.79 2.54
N VAL A 129 1.15 2.26 1.84
CA VAL A 129 1.15 3.53 1.10
C VAL A 129 -0.11 4.29 1.47
N VAL A 130 0.02 5.58 1.80
CA VAL A 130 -1.13 6.46 1.97
C VAL A 130 -1.71 6.78 0.60
N LEU A 131 -3.00 6.51 0.40
CA LEU A 131 -3.67 6.89 -0.85
C LEU A 131 -3.71 8.43 -0.97
N PRO A 132 -3.68 8.98 -2.20
CA PRO A 132 -3.85 10.41 -2.42
C PRO A 132 -5.10 10.97 -1.74
N ASP A 133 -4.95 12.09 -1.04
CA ASP A 133 -6.02 12.79 -0.33
C ASP A 133 -5.88 14.31 -0.47
N ILE A 134 -6.94 15.02 -0.09
CA ILE A 134 -6.99 16.48 0.01
C ILE A 134 -7.27 16.84 1.47
N VAL A 135 -6.32 17.54 2.10
CA VAL A 135 -6.47 18.03 3.47
C VAL A 135 -7.71 18.92 3.56
N ALA A 136 -8.60 18.60 4.50
CA ALA A 136 -9.91 19.25 4.68
C ALA A 136 -10.81 19.25 3.42
N GLY A 137 -10.60 18.33 2.47
CA GLY A 137 -11.32 18.29 1.20
C GLY A 137 -12.67 17.57 1.21
N GLY A 138 -13.11 16.99 2.33
CA GLY A 138 -14.39 16.29 2.45
C GLY A 138 -14.58 15.21 1.37
N GLN A 139 -15.72 15.25 0.67
CA GLN A 139 -16.04 14.28 -0.39
C GLN A 139 -15.02 14.28 -1.54
N ALA A 140 -14.48 15.44 -1.92
CA ALA A 140 -13.50 15.52 -3.01
C ALA A 140 -12.19 14.79 -2.66
N SER A 141 -11.83 14.74 -1.37
CA SER A 141 -10.70 13.95 -0.87
C SER A 141 -10.97 12.45 -1.04
N LEU A 142 -12.15 11.99 -0.64
CA LEU A 142 -12.56 10.60 -0.80
C LEU A 142 -12.60 10.19 -2.28
N ASP A 143 -13.15 11.03 -3.15
CA ASP A 143 -13.21 10.77 -4.60
C ASP A 143 -11.80 10.67 -5.19
N LEU A 144 -10.87 11.52 -4.75
CA LEU A 144 -9.45 11.40 -5.12
C LEU A 144 -8.87 10.07 -4.62
N SER A 145 -9.05 9.70 -3.35
CA SER A 145 -8.52 8.44 -2.82
C SER A 145 -9.08 7.22 -3.54
N LEU A 146 -10.39 7.20 -3.83
CA LEU A 146 -11.06 6.09 -4.51
C LEU A 146 -10.59 5.95 -5.96
N ARG A 147 -10.33 7.06 -6.67
CA ARG A 147 -9.68 7.04 -7.99
C ARG A 147 -8.32 6.33 -7.96
N TRP A 148 -7.72 6.16 -6.79
CA TRP A 148 -6.43 5.50 -6.57
C TRP A 148 -6.55 4.19 -5.74
N GLY A 149 -7.75 3.81 -5.30
CA GLY A 149 -7.98 2.62 -4.46
C GLY A 149 -7.90 1.30 -5.24
N PRO A 150 -7.79 0.12 -4.62
CA PRO A 150 -7.33 -1.14 -5.25
C PRO A 150 -8.07 -1.58 -6.53
N ARG A 151 -9.37 -1.32 -6.68
CA ARG A 151 -10.08 -1.59 -7.96
C ARG A 151 -9.65 -0.65 -9.07
N ASP A 152 -9.36 0.62 -8.76
CA ASP A 152 -8.90 1.64 -9.71
C ASP A 152 -7.38 1.76 -9.78
N PHE A 153 -6.64 1.33 -8.77
CA PHE A 153 -5.20 1.07 -8.82
C PHE A 153 -4.96 -0.12 -9.75
N ALA A 154 -5.70 -1.23 -9.57
CA ALA A 154 -5.68 -2.32 -10.52
C ALA A 154 -6.33 -1.97 -11.87
N SER A 155 -7.33 -1.09 -11.97
CA SER A 155 -7.93 -0.74 -13.29
C SER A 155 -7.10 0.30 -14.06
N LYS A 156 -6.52 1.30 -13.39
CA LYS A 156 -5.59 2.26 -13.98
C LYS A 156 -4.25 1.61 -14.30
N TYR A 157 -3.78 0.68 -13.48
CA TYR A 157 -2.49 0.01 -13.64
C TYR A 157 -2.55 -1.50 -13.97
N CYS A 158 -3.71 -2.02 -14.38
CA CYS A 158 -3.87 -3.39 -14.90
C CYS A 158 -5.14 -3.50 -15.79
N LYS A 159 -5.00 -3.14 -17.08
CA LYS A 159 -5.93 -3.57 -18.13
C LYS A 159 -5.35 -4.74 -18.91
N ASN A 160 -5.55 -5.95 -18.41
CA ASN A 160 -5.83 -7.14 -19.23
C ASN A 160 -6.14 -8.35 -18.35
N ARG A 161 -7.39 -8.48 -17.91
CA ARG A 161 -7.89 -9.77 -17.39
C ARG A 161 -8.35 -10.63 -18.56
N ARG A 162 -7.48 -11.52 -19.04
CA ARG A 162 -7.92 -12.90 -19.30
C ARG A 162 -7.72 -13.63 -17.99
N ARG A 163 -8.82 -13.95 -17.29
CA ARG A 163 -8.77 -14.82 -16.12
C ARG A 163 -8.08 -16.14 -16.53
N PRO A 164 -7.05 -16.62 -15.84
CA PRO A 164 -6.68 -18.02 -15.93
C PRO A 164 -7.87 -18.81 -15.37
N ARG A 165 -8.41 -19.76 -16.15
CA ARG A 165 -9.28 -20.79 -15.59
C ARG A 165 -8.41 -21.63 -14.66
N HIS A 166 -8.73 -21.66 -13.37
CA HIS A 166 -8.06 -22.55 -12.43
C HIS A 166 -8.30 -24.01 -12.86
N PRO A 167 -7.31 -24.92 -12.79
CA PRO A 167 -7.43 -26.28 -13.31
C PRO A 167 -8.38 -27.20 -12.53
N TRP A 168 -8.91 -26.76 -11.39
CA TRP A 168 -9.69 -27.60 -10.48
C TRP A 168 -11.21 -27.58 -10.74
N ALA A 169 -11.69 -26.81 -11.71
CA ALA A 169 -13.11 -26.75 -12.08
C ALA A 169 -13.53 -27.78 -13.15
N ALA A 170 -12.66 -28.75 -13.48
CA ALA A 170 -12.95 -29.83 -14.43
C ALA A 170 -12.61 -31.18 -13.79
N GLY A 171 -13.37 -31.57 -12.78
CA GLY A 171 -13.29 -32.88 -12.16
C GLY A 171 -14.68 -33.31 -11.72
N GLY A 172 -15.45 -33.86 -12.67
CA GLY A 172 -16.66 -34.58 -12.34
C GLY A 172 -16.32 -35.88 -11.61
N TYR A 173 -17.08 -36.16 -10.57
CA TYR A 173 -17.56 -37.51 -10.29
C TYR A 173 -19.06 -37.52 -10.55
#